data_AF-A0A9X2DDL5-F1
#
_entry.id   AF-A0A9X2DDL5-F1
#
_cell.length_a   1.000
_cell.length_b   1.000
_cell.length_c   1.000
_cell.angle_alpha   90.00
_cell.angle_beta   90.00
_cell.angle_gamma   90.00
#
_symmetry.space_group_name_H-M   'P 1'
#
loop_
_entity.id
_entity.type
_entity.pdbx_description
1 polymer ?
#
loop_
_entity_poly.entity_id
_entity_poly.type
_entity_poly.pdbx_seq_one_letter_code
_entity_poly.pdbx_strand_id
1 'polypeptide(L)' 'MVSKINGAGGADTLENIAYIRQMLGELRSVAESEGAEMLCYLIEMAYVEAGDVQAGRRSLSIHHGNGNKATRMPV' A
#
# COMPACT_ATOMS: atom_id res chain seq x y z
N MET A 1 -8.64 9.07 33.41
CA MET A 1 -7.50 9.77 32.77
C MET A 1 -7.50 9.37 31.30
N VAL A 2 -7.36 10.34 30.41
CA VAL A 2 -7.74 10.30 28.99
C VAL A 2 -6.97 9.28 28.14
N SER A 3 -7.65 8.75 27.11
CA SER A 3 -7.14 7.91 26.03
C SER A 3 -5.96 8.51 25.27
N LYS A 4 -4.89 7.74 25.05
CA LYS A 4 -4.03 7.84 23.86
C LYS A 4 -3.04 6.66 23.83
N ILE A 5 -3.10 5.83 22.78
CA ILE A 5 -1.96 5.41 21.93
C ILE A 5 -2.40 4.36 20.90
N ASN A 6 -3.09 4.77 19.84
CA ASN A 6 -3.21 3.96 18.61
C ASN A 6 -2.82 4.78 17.35
N GLY A 7 -2.05 5.87 17.53
CA GLY A 7 -1.80 6.87 16.48
C GLY A 7 -0.49 6.73 15.68
N ALA A 8 0.44 5.86 16.09
CA ALA A 8 1.76 5.76 15.45
C ALA A 8 1.73 4.92 14.16
N GLY A 9 1.17 3.70 14.22
CA GLY A 9 1.21 2.78 13.08
C GLY A 9 0.45 3.26 11.83
N GLY A 10 -0.56 4.11 11.98
CA GLY A 10 -1.27 4.71 10.85
C GLY A 10 -0.50 5.82 10.16
N ALA A 11 0.24 6.63 10.92
CA ALA A 11 1.06 7.72 10.38
C ALA A 11 2.26 7.15 9.60
N ASP A 12 2.94 6.16 10.17
CA ASP A 12 4.07 5.46 9.52
C ASP A 12 3.63 4.80 8.21
N THR A 13 2.41 4.26 8.18
CA THR A 13 1.84 3.65 6.97
C THR A 13 1.58 4.69 5.87
N LEU A 14 1.04 5.86 6.22
CA LEU A 14 0.79 6.93 5.25
C LEU A 14 2.10 7.52 4.70
N GLU A 15 3.12 7.63 5.54
CA GLU A 15 4.47 8.06 5.12
C GLU A 15 5.11 7.05 4.17
N ASN A 16 5.02 5.75 4.47
CA ASN A 16 5.49 4.69 3.58
C ASN A 16 4.75 4.70 2.24
N ILE A 17 3.45 4.96 2.23
CA ILE A 17 2.68 5.07 0.97
C ILE A 17 3.07 6.33 0.18
N ALA A 18 3.32 7.45 0.86
CA ALA A 18 3.84 8.65 0.21
C ALA A 18 5.21 8.40 -0.45
N TYR A 19 6.09 7.68 0.25
CA TYR A 19 7.38 7.25 -0.27
C TYR A 19 7.24 6.33 -1.49
N ILE A 20 6.34 5.34 -1.44
CA ILE A 20 6.03 4.47 -2.60
C ILE A 20 5.55 5.30 -3.79
N ARG A 21 4.67 6.29 -3.59
CA ARG A 21 4.21 7.18 -4.69
C ARG A 21 5.34 7.96 -5.32
N GLN A 22 6.29 8.45 -4.53
CA GLN A 22 7.47 9.12 -5.07
C GLN A 22 8.29 8.17 -5.97
N MET A 23 8.61 6.97 -5.48
CA MET A 23 9.36 5.98 -6.26
C MET A 23 8.65 5.60 -7.55
N LEU A 24 7.33 5.44 -7.53
CA LEU A 24 6.54 5.14 -8.72
C LEU A 24 6.65 6.25 -9.78
N GLY A 25 6.72 7.53 -9.39
CA GLY A 25 6.95 8.64 -10.31
C GLY A 25 8.33 8.57 -10.99
N GLU A 26 9.36 8.26 -10.22
CA GLU A 26 10.73 8.09 -10.75
C GLU A 26 10.79 6.89 -11.70
N LEU A 27 10.22 5.74 -11.32
CA LEU A 27 10.19 4.54 -12.15
C LEU A 27 9.41 4.73 -13.45
N ARG A 28 8.32 5.51 -13.44
CA ARG A 28 7.57 5.84 -14.66
C ARG A 28 8.46 6.56 -15.66
N SER A 29 9.28 7.50 -15.19
CA SER A 29 10.19 8.28 -16.03
C SER A 29 11.26 7.39 -16.68
N VAL A 30 11.77 6.40 -15.92
CA VAL A 30 12.71 5.40 -16.44
C VAL A 30 12.03 4.50 -17.47
N ALA A 31 10.84 3.95 -17.17
CA ALA A 31 10.10 3.10 -18.09
C ALA A 31 9.74 3.83 -19.40
N GLU A 32 9.42 5.13 -19.31
CA GLU A 32 9.15 5.98 -20.46
C GLU A 32 10.40 6.19 -21.33
N SER A 33 11.57 6.41 -20.70
CA SER A 33 12.84 6.52 -21.44
C SER A 33 13.24 5.24 -22.19
N GLU A 34 12.79 4.08 -21.70
CA GLU A 34 13.03 2.77 -22.34
C GLU A 34 11.94 2.39 -23.36
N GLY A 35 10.91 3.23 -23.55
CA GLY A 35 9.79 2.93 -24.44
C GLY A 35 8.92 1.75 -23.96
N ALA A 36 8.96 1.43 -22.66
CA ALA A 36 8.25 0.29 -22.09
C ALA A 36 6.77 0.64 -21.78
N GLU A 37 5.95 0.80 -22.81
CA GLU A 37 4.57 1.31 -22.70
C GLU A 37 3.69 0.54 -21.69
N MET A 38 3.73 -0.79 -21.74
CA MET A 38 2.96 -1.63 -20.80
C MET A 38 3.43 -1.44 -19.35
N LEU A 39 4.73 -1.23 -19.14
CA LEU A 39 5.28 -0.99 -17.81
C LEU A 39 4.89 0.40 -17.30
N CYS A 40 4.94 1.43 -18.14
CA CYS A 40 4.42 2.76 -17.82
C CYS A 40 2.97 2.70 -17.35
N TYR A 41 2.12 1.97 -18.08
CA TYR A 41 0.72 1.79 -17.70
C TYR A 41 0.57 1.16 -16.31
N LEU A 42 1.28 0.07 -16.02
CA LEU A 42 1.21 -0.60 -14.72
C LEU A 42 1.70 0.31 -13.57
N ILE A 43 2.77 1.07 -13.79
CA ILE A 43 3.31 2.02 -12.81
C ILE A 43 2.31 3.15 -12.56
N GLU A 44 1.68 3.69 -13.61
CA GLU A 44 0.69 4.75 -13.51
C GLU A 44 -0.56 4.30 -12.76
N MET A 45 -1.04 3.08 -13.03
CA MET A 45 -2.15 2.49 -12.26
C MET A 45 -1.79 2.28 -10.79
N ALA A 46 -0.57 1.81 -10.50
CA ALA A 46 -0.09 1.69 -9.12
C ALA A 46 0.06 3.05 -8.42
N TYR A 47 0.46 4.11 -9.13
CA TYR A 47 0.57 5.47 -8.60
C TYR A 47 -0.79 6.03 -8.18
N VAL A 48 -1.82 5.83 -9.02
CA VAL A 48 -3.21 6.21 -8.72
C VAL A 48 -3.72 5.44 -7.50
N GLU A 49 -3.51 4.13 -7.46
CA GLU A 49 -3.90 3.26 -6.34
C GLU A 49 -3.29 3.73 -5.01
N ALA A 50 -1.97 4.00 -5.00
CA ALA A 50 -1.29 4.50 -3.82
C ALA A 50 -1.81 5.88 -3.38
N GLY A 51 -2.25 6.73 -4.32
CA GLY A 51 -2.93 7.99 -4.01
C GLY A 51 -4.30 7.80 -3.36
N ASP A 52 -5.08 6.82 -3.83
CA ASP A 52 -6.35 6.45 -3.23
C ASP A 52 -6.19 5.90 -1.82
N VAL A 53 -5.16 5.06 -1.60
CA VAL A 53 -4.80 4.56 -0.26
C VAL A 53 -4.38 5.70 0.66
N GLN A 54 -3.52 6.60 0.20
CA GLN A 54 -3.04 7.75 1.00
C GLN A 54 -4.19 8.68 1.40
N ALA A 55 -5.18 8.85 0.53
CA ALA A 55 -6.39 9.63 0.80
C ALA A 55 -7.42 8.91 1.69
N GLY A 56 -7.13 7.68 2.13
CA GLY A 56 -8.05 6.86 2.92
C GLY A 56 -9.26 6.35 2.13
N ARG A 57 -9.24 6.42 0.79
CA ARG A 57 -10.33 5.93 -0.09
C ARG A 57 -10.29 4.42 -0.29
N ARG A 58 -9.14 3.79 -0.09
CA ARG A 58 -8.97 2.34 0.01
C ARG A 58 -8.27 1.97 1.30
N SER A 59 -8.83 1.01 2.02
CA SER A 59 -8.09 0.33 3.09
C SER A 59 -7.00 -0.51 2.45
N LEU A 60 -5.75 -0.33 2.88
CA LEU A 60 -4.77 -1.41 2.70
C LEU A 60 -5.41 -2.65 3.31
N SER A 61 -5.51 -3.73 2.54
CA SER A 61 -5.89 -5.02 3.11
C SER A 61 -4.77 -5.45 4.04
N ILE A 62 -4.75 -4.88 5.26
CA ILE A 62 -4.03 -5.41 6.40
C ILE A 62 -4.84 -6.65 6.79
N HIS A 63 -4.72 -7.69 5.98
CA HIS A 63 -5.02 -9.04 6.40
C HIS A 63 -3.94 -9.38 7.42
N HIS A 64 -4.08 -8.85 8.64
CA HIS A 64 -3.55 -9.48 9.84
C HIS A 64 -4.41 -10.73 10.04
N GLY A 65 -4.29 -11.67 9.10
CA GLY A 65 -4.77 -13.02 9.25
C GLY A 65 -3.97 -13.60 10.40
N ASN A 66 -4.49 -13.43 11.61
CA ASN A 66 -4.20 -14.29 12.73
C ASN A 66 -4.42 -15.73 12.23
N GLY A 67 -3.36 -16.36 11.74
CA GLY A 67 -3.33 -17.71 11.19
C GLY A 67 -3.50 -18.76 12.28
N ASN A 68 -4.39 -18.54 13.25
CA ASN A 68 -4.66 -19.46 14.32
C ASN A 68 -6.16 -19.51 14.64
N LYS A 69 -6.92 -20.19 13.77
CA LYS A 69 -7.96 -21.17 14.13
C LYS A 69 -8.70 -21.64 12.88
N ALA A 70 -8.21 -22.72 12.28
CA ALA A 70 -9.07 -23.69 11.61
C ALA A 70 -8.75 -25.05 12.24
N THR A 71 -9.46 -25.35 13.34
CA THR A 71 -10.41 -26.46 13.40
C THR A 71 -9.72 -27.81 13.60
N ARG A 72 -9.53 -28.16 14.87
CA ARG A 72 -9.28 -29.52 15.34
C ARG A 72 -10.42 -30.41 14.83
N MET A 73 -10.19 -31.15 13.75
CA MET A 73 -11.01 -32.30 13.37
C MET A 73 -10.57 -33.48 14.26
N PRO A 74 -11.46 -34.08 15.07
CA PRO A 74 -11.15 -35.38 15.66
C PRO A 74 -11.13 -36.43 14.55
N VAL A 75 -10.10 -37.27 14.53
CA VAL A 75 -10.08 -38.54 13.79
C VAL A 75 -10.73 -39.64 14.61
#